data_AF-A0A936US57-F1
#
_entry.id   AF-A0A936US57-F1
#
_cell.length_a   1.000
_cell.length_b   1.000
_cell.length_c   1.000
_cell.angle_alpha   90.00
_cell.angle_beta   90.00
_cell.angle_gamma   90.00
#
_symmetry.space_group_name_H-M   'P 1'
#
loop_
_entity.id
_entity.type
_entity.pdbx_description
1 polymer ?
#
loop_
_entity_poly.entity_id
_entity_poly.type
_entity_poly.pdbx_seq_one_letter_code
_entity_poly.pdbx_strand_id
1 'polypeptide(L)'
;MAELVFFSGTMDCGKSTLALQMDHNHRARGRSGLIFTKLDRAGEAVLSSRLGLSVPSIEVTDDLDFWDLVVERLTRMERVDYLICDEAQFYTPEQVEQLARLVDELSVDVHCFGITADFRTELFPGSRRLIELADRVQVLQVEALCWCGSRATHNARIVDGVMVVEGAQVVVGDTSAATPGLVEYEVLCRRHYMRRMNSRAAQAIATSTDTLPIELDICAVPASPGGGAVAASGAEDDVVPAGDLGSA
;
A
#
# COMPACT_ATOMS: atom_id res chain seq x y z
N MET A 1 13.55 23.66 11.87
CA MET A 1 13.45 23.76 10.41
C MET A 1 12.16 23.08 10.04
N ALA A 2 11.43 23.56 9.04
CA ALA A 2 10.30 22.79 8.53
C ALA A 2 10.81 21.47 7.96
N GLU A 3 10.00 20.41 7.98
CA GLU A 3 10.38 19.10 7.45
C GLU A 3 9.34 18.57 6.46
N LEU A 4 9.82 17.89 5.41
CA LEU A 4 9.03 16.98 4.59
C LEU A 4 9.13 15.56 5.18
N VAL A 5 8.04 15.08 5.78
CA VAL A 5 8.00 13.75 6.41
C VAL A 5 7.03 12.85 5.65
N PHE A 6 7.50 11.67 5.23
CA PHE A 6 6.68 10.64 4.61
C PHE A 6 6.40 9.49 5.58
N PHE A 7 5.16 9.41 6.05
CA PHE A 7 4.63 8.32 6.84
C PHE A 7 4.12 7.20 5.93
N SER A 8 4.87 6.10 5.91
CA SER A 8 4.60 4.92 5.08
C SER A 8 4.02 3.76 5.90
N GLY A 9 3.19 2.96 5.25
CA GLY A 9 2.73 1.68 5.80
C GLY A 9 1.86 0.94 4.79
N THR A 10 1.40 -0.26 5.13
CA THR A 10 0.44 -0.97 4.29
C THR A 10 -0.92 -0.29 4.32
N MET A 11 -1.90 -0.83 3.59
CA MET A 11 -3.29 -0.58 3.94
C MET A 11 -3.52 -0.99 5.41
N ASP A 12 -4.48 -0.33 6.06
CA ASP A 12 -5.00 -0.74 7.37
C ASP A 12 -4.08 -0.54 8.59
N CYS A 13 -2.91 0.09 8.41
CA CYS A 13 -1.98 0.40 9.49
C CYS A 13 -2.29 1.72 10.25
N GLY A 14 -3.49 2.30 10.08
CA GLY A 14 -3.92 3.49 10.84
C GLY A 14 -3.36 4.83 10.37
N LYS A 15 -2.94 4.97 9.10
CA LYS A 15 -2.40 6.22 8.50
C LYS A 15 -3.29 7.44 8.75
N SER A 16 -4.54 7.38 8.33
CA SER A 16 -5.48 8.49 8.44
C SER A 16 -5.80 8.84 9.91
N THR A 17 -5.75 7.87 10.83
CA THR A 17 -5.88 8.15 12.27
C THR A 17 -4.71 9.00 12.78
N LEU A 18 -3.47 8.63 12.43
CA LEU A 18 -2.29 9.39 12.85
C LEU A 18 -2.29 10.79 12.22
N ALA A 19 -2.69 10.92 10.95
CA ALA A 19 -2.86 12.19 10.27
C ALA A 19 -3.84 13.12 11.03
N LEU A 20 -5.02 12.61 11.38
CA LEU A 20 -6.03 13.37 12.12
C LEU A 20 -5.57 13.72 13.55
N GLN A 21 -4.83 12.83 14.21
CA GLN A 21 -4.25 13.11 15.52
C GLN A 21 -3.18 14.21 15.44
N MET A 22 -2.35 14.18 14.41
CA MET A 22 -1.34 15.20 14.15
C MET A 22 -1.97 16.56 13.88
N ASP A 23 -3.00 16.61 13.04
CA ASP A 23 -3.79 17.81 12.79
C ASP A 23 -4.35 18.41 14.08
N HIS A 24 -5.01 17.56 14.89
CA HIS A 24 -5.57 17.98 16.17
C HIS A 24 -4.50 18.60 17.09
N ASN A 25 -3.33 17.97 17.19
CA ASN A 25 -2.24 18.45 18.02
C ASN A 25 -1.71 19.81 17.55
N HIS A 26 -1.56 20.01 16.23
CA HIS A 26 -1.11 21.28 15.69
C HIS A 26 -2.15 22.39 15.91
N ARG A 27 -3.44 22.12 15.64
CA ARG A 27 -4.53 23.07 15.89
C ARG A 27 -4.67 23.44 17.36
N ALA A 28 -4.51 22.46 18.26
CA ALA A 28 -4.52 22.71 19.71
C ALA A 28 -3.38 23.64 20.17
N ARG A 29 -2.31 23.80 19.37
CA ARG A 29 -1.23 24.77 19.62
C ARG A 29 -1.38 26.07 18.81
N GLY A 30 -2.55 26.30 18.22
CA GLY A 30 -2.85 27.53 17.46
C GLY A 30 -2.13 27.61 16.11
N ARG A 31 -1.65 26.47 15.57
CA ARG A 31 -1.15 26.38 14.21
C ARG A 31 -2.30 26.17 13.23
N SER A 32 -2.19 26.78 12.05
CA SER A 32 -3.14 26.64 10.95
C SER A 32 -2.57 25.68 9.91
N GLY A 33 -3.36 24.72 9.45
CA GLY A 33 -2.93 23.77 8.44
C GLY A 33 -4.04 23.32 7.51
N LEU A 34 -3.60 22.85 6.34
CA LEU A 34 -4.44 22.36 5.27
C LEU A 34 -4.34 20.84 5.20
N ILE A 35 -5.47 20.18 4.98
CA ILE A 35 -5.54 18.73 4.83
C ILE A 35 -5.93 18.43 3.39
N PHE A 36 -5.22 17.52 2.77
CA PHE A 36 -5.38 17.10 1.39
C PHE A 36 -5.64 15.61 1.33
N THR A 37 -6.49 15.20 0.40
CA THR A 37 -6.75 13.79 0.09
C THR A 37 -6.87 13.62 -1.42
N LYS A 38 -6.51 12.45 -1.95
CA LYS A 38 -6.66 12.12 -3.36
C LYS A 38 -7.40 10.80 -3.49
N LEU A 39 -8.35 10.75 -4.42
CA LEU A 39 -9.18 9.56 -4.65
C LEU A 39 -9.91 9.12 -3.36
N ASP A 40 -10.53 10.08 -2.68
CA ASP A 40 -11.34 9.81 -1.48
C ASP A 40 -12.43 8.79 -1.82
N ARG A 41 -12.42 7.67 -1.09
CA ARG A 41 -13.38 6.57 -1.29
C ARG A 41 -14.82 6.99 -1.03
N ALA A 42 -15.02 8.04 -0.23
CA ALA A 42 -16.34 8.60 0.05
C ALA A 42 -16.78 9.64 -1.00
N GLY A 43 -15.86 10.19 -1.80
CA GLY A 43 -16.15 11.21 -2.81
C GLY A 43 -16.60 12.56 -2.25
N GLU A 44 -16.39 12.81 -0.94
CA GLU A 44 -16.86 14.03 -0.26
C GLU A 44 -15.71 15.00 0.08
N ALA A 45 -14.50 14.71 -0.39
CA ALA A 45 -13.28 15.41 0.01
C ALA A 45 -13.13 15.41 1.55
N VAL A 46 -13.30 14.26 2.17
CA VAL A 46 -13.21 14.08 3.61
C VAL A 46 -12.07 13.13 3.94
N LEU A 47 -11.14 13.58 4.79
CA LEU A 47 -10.20 12.68 5.42
C LEU A 47 -10.93 11.93 6.54
N SER A 48 -11.12 10.62 6.39
CA SER A 48 -11.78 9.77 7.38
C SER A 48 -10.89 8.61 7.83
N SER A 49 -11.05 8.21 9.09
CA SER A 49 -10.35 7.05 9.65
C SER A 49 -11.33 5.93 10.00
N ARG A 50 -10.81 4.70 10.07
CA ARG A 50 -11.59 3.52 10.50
C ARG A 50 -12.10 3.59 11.93
N LEU A 51 -11.57 4.49 12.75
CA LEU A 51 -12.01 4.73 14.12
C LEU A 51 -13.14 5.79 14.20
N GLY A 52 -13.68 6.23 13.07
CA GLY A 52 -14.83 7.14 13.03
C GLY A 52 -14.46 8.63 13.16
N LEU A 53 -13.17 8.98 13.13
CA LEU A 53 -12.73 10.38 13.03
C LEU A 53 -12.82 10.84 11.57
N SER A 54 -13.33 12.06 11.35
CA SER A 54 -13.35 12.69 10.03
C SER A 54 -13.15 14.20 10.10
N VAL A 55 -12.48 14.78 9.10
CA VAL A 55 -12.25 16.22 8.95
C VAL A 55 -12.34 16.60 7.47
N PRO A 56 -12.90 17.77 7.12
CA PRO A 56 -12.89 18.26 5.75
C PRO A 56 -11.46 18.37 5.19
N SER A 57 -11.31 18.04 3.92
CA SER A 57 -10.03 18.09 3.20
C SER A 57 -10.21 18.72 1.82
N ILE A 58 -9.09 19.07 1.20
CA ILE A 58 -9.03 19.57 -0.18
C ILE A 58 -8.69 18.37 -1.06
N GLU A 59 -9.50 18.14 -2.08
CA GLU A 59 -9.21 17.10 -3.07
C GLU A 59 -7.99 17.52 -3.92
N VAL A 60 -7.05 16.59 -4.09
CA VAL A 60 -5.88 16.77 -4.96
C VAL A 60 -6.18 16.14 -6.30
N THR A 61 -6.34 16.99 -7.31
CA THR A 61 -6.40 16.60 -8.71
C THR A 61 -4.99 16.54 -9.32
N ASP A 62 -4.85 16.02 -10.54
CA ASP A 62 -3.54 15.97 -11.22
C ASP A 62 -3.02 17.36 -11.62
N ASP A 63 -3.91 18.34 -11.76
CA ASP A 63 -3.62 19.73 -12.12
C ASP A 63 -3.50 20.67 -10.91
N LEU A 64 -3.75 20.19 -9.69
CA LEU A 64 -3.58 21.00 -8.48
C LEU A 64 -2.09 21.32 -8.29
N ASP A 65 -1.79 22.62 -8.21
CA ASP A 65 -0.48 23.15 -7.85
C ASP A 65 -0.45 23.56 -6.37
N PHE A 66 0.37 22.88 -5.57
CA PHE A 66 0.47 23.14 -4.13
C PHE A 66 1.12 24.50 -3.83
N TRP A 67 2.06 24.92 -4.67
CA TRP A 67 2.78 26.18 -4.49
C TRP A 67 1.83 27.36 -4.66
N ASP A 68 1.11 27.39 -5.78
CA ASP A 68 0.18 28.48 -6.09
C ASP A 68 -0.94 28.56 -5.05
N LEU A 69 -1.50 27.42 -4.65
CA LEU A 69 -2.56 27.36 -3.63
C LEU A 69 -2.10 27.94 -2.29
N VAL A 70 -0.88 27.60 -1.83
CA VAL A 70 -0.36 28.09 -0.55
C VAL A 70 0.01 29.57 -0.65
N VAL A 71 0.69 29.99 -1.73
CA VAL A 71 1.06 31.40 -1.95
C VAL A 71 -0.18 32.30 -2.04
N GLU A 72 -1.24 31.85 -2.69
CA GLU A 72 -2.51 32.59 -2.76
C GLU A 72 -3.08 32.85 -1.36
N ARG A 73 -3.12 31.82 -0.50
CA ARG A 73 -3.60 31.97 0.88
C ARG A 73 -2.73 32.91 1.70
N LEU A 74 -1.41 32.77 1.61
CA LEU A 74 -0.48 33.67 2.29
C LEU A 74 -0.65 35.13 1.83
N THR A 75 -0.90 35.35 0.54
CA THR A 75 -1.16 36.69 -0.03
C THR A 75 -2.46 37.31 0.49
N ARG A 76 -3.44 36.47 0.84
CA ARG A 76 -4.69 36.88 1.50
C ARG A 76 -4.53 37.08 3.02
N MET A 77 -3.30 37.07 3.53
CA MET A 77 -2.96 37.14 4.95
C MET A 77 -3.52 35.98 5.79
N GLU A 78 -3.80 34.83 5.16
CA GLU A 78 -4.08 33.60 5.89
C GLU A 78 -2.77 32.96 6.38
N ARG A 79 -2.83 32.24 7.49
CA ARG A 79 -1.68 31.46 7.98
C ARG A 79 -1.76 30.04 7.46
N VAL A 80 -0.63 29.54 6.95
CA VAL A 80 -0.44 28.14 6.58
C VAL A 80 0.86 27.69 7.21
N ASP A 81 0.78 27.03 8.36
CA ASP A 81 1.95 26.58 9.12
C ASP A 81 2.33 25.13 8.77
N TYR A 82 1.39 24.30 8.31
CA TYR A 82 1.65 22.90 7.93
C TYR A 82 0.62 22.36 6.92
N LEU A 83 1.01 21.30 6.21
CA LEU A 83 0.13 20.50 5.34
C LEU A 83 0.10 19.05 5.82
N ILE A 84 -1.09 18.43 5.71
CA ILE A 84 -1.28 16.99 5.85
C ILE A 84 -1.80 16.46 4.52
N CYS A 85 -1.06 15.54 3.93
CA CYS A 85 -1.35 14.99 2.60
C CYS A 85 -1.63 13.49 2.75
N ASP A 86 -2.90 13.07 2.71
CA ASP A 86 -3.25 11.64 2.71
C ASP A 86 -3.33 11.07 1.28
N GLU A 87 -3.19 9.75 1.20
CA GLU A 87 -3.10 8.98 -0.05
C GLU A 87 -2.04 9.52 -1.03
N ALA A 88 -0.92 10.00 -0.47
CA ALA A 88 0.15 10.69 -1.20
C ALA A 88 0.85 9.83 -2.27
N GLN A 89 0.66 8.50 -2.25
CA GLN A 89 1.13 7.62 -3.32
C GLN A 89 0.54 7.95 -4.69
N PHE A 90 -0.63 8.60 -4.73
CA PHE A 90 -1.30 8.99 -5.96
C PHE A 90 -0.89 10.39 -6.46
N TYR A 91 -0.02 11.08 -5.73
CA TYR A 91 0.46 12.38 -6.16
C TYR A 91 1.45 12.19 -7.32
N THR A 92 1.51 13.17 -8.21
CA THR A 92 2.51 13.17 -9.28
C THR A 92 3.90 13.46 -8.69
N PRO A 93 4.99 13.04 -9.34
CA PRO A 93 6.34 13.43 -8.92
C PRO A 93 6.52 14.95 -8.81
N GLU A 94 5.90 15.71 -9.72
CA GLU A 94 5.94 17.17 -9.74
C GLU A 94 5.23 17.76 -8.51
N GLN A 95 4.09 17.20 -8.11
CA GLN A 95 3.41 17.59 -6.87
C GLN A 95 4.27 17.35 -5.63
N VAL A 96 5.03 16.25 -5.60
CA VAL A 96 5.95 15.98 -4.49
C VAL A 96 7.12 16.99 -4.47
N GLU A 97 7.61 17.41 -5.63
CA GLU A 97 8.62 18.47 -5.73
C GLU A 97 8.09 19.82 -5.24
N GLN A 98 6.85 20.17 -5.56
CA GLN A 98 6.20 21.37 -5.02
C GLN A 98 6.12 21.32 -3.49
N LEU A 99 5.77 20.15 -2.91
CA LEU A 99 5.74 19.98 -1.46
C LEU A 99 7.11 20.17 -0.80
N ALA A 100 8.19 19.63 -1.40
CA ALA A 100 9.55 19.87 -0.91
C ALA A 100 9.92 21.36 -1.00
N ARG A 101 9.57 22.02 -2.11
CA ARG A 101 9.79 23.45 -2.31
C ARG A 101 9.07 24.31 -1.27
N LEU A 102 7.86 23.93 -0.84
CA LEU A 102 7.13 24.62 0.23
C LEU A 102 7.86 24.55 1.58
N VAL A 103 8.47 23.40 1.89
CA VAL A 103 9.29 23.24 3.09
C VAL A 103 10.50 24.17 3.04
N ASP A 104 11.23 24.13 1.93
CA ASP A 104 12.49 24.87 1.76
C ASP A 104 12.31 26.39 1.68
N GLU A 105 11.37 26.87 0.85
CA GLU A 105 11.23 28.29 0.55
C GLU A 105 10.26 29.00 1.50
N LEU A 106 9.23 28.31 1.99
CA LEU A 106 8.16 28.94 2.80
C LEU A 106 8.15 28.47 4.26
N SER A 107 9.02 27.53 4.65
CA SER A 107 9.07 26.99 6.01
C SER A 107 7.73 26.41 6.50
N VAL A 108 6.96 25.80 5.59
CA VAL A 108 5.71 25.09 5.89
C VAL A 108 6.03 23.62 6.16
N ASP A 109 5.62 23.08 7.32
CA ASP A 109 5.81 21.65 7.59
C ASP A 109 4.92 20.80 6.66
N VAL A 110 5.43 19.70 6.10
CA VAL A 110 4.64 18.82 5.23
C VAL A 110 4.66 17.38 5.75
N HIS A 111 3.48 16.84 6.01
CA HIS A 111 3.30 15.47 6.48
C HIS A 111 2.51 14.66 5.46
N CYS A 112 3.20 13.80 4.73
CA CYS A 112 2.61 12.91 3.73
C CYS A 112 2.32 11.54 4.32
N PHE A 113 1.14 10.98 4.03
CA PHE A 113 0.71 9.66 4.44
C PHE A 113 0.37 8.84 3.19
N GLY A 114 0.89 7.63 3.10
CA GLY A 114 0.61 6.79 1.93
C GLY A 114 1.17 5.38 2.02
N ILE A 115 0.82 4.57 1.03
CA ILE A 115 1.42 3.25 0.82
C ILE A 115 2.63 3.37 -0.12
N THR A 116 3.66 2.54 0.06
CA THR A 116 4.88 2.66 -0.77
C THR A 116 4.74 1.97 -2.11
N ALA A 117 4.20 0.75 -2.10
CA ALA A 117 4.12 -0.12 -3.27
C ALA A 117 2.69 -0.60 -3.52
N ASP A 118 2.41 -0.85 -4.79
CA ASP A 118 1.15 -1.39 -5.27
C ASP A 118 1.02 -2.90 -5.01
N PHE A 119 -0.06 -3.49 -5.52
CA PHE A 119 -0.34 -4.90 -5.39
C PHE A 119 0.66 -5.82 -6.12
N ARG A 120 1.52 -5.26 -6.97
CA ARG A 120 2.57 -5.95 -7.74
C ARG A 120 3.94 -5.80 -7.08
N THR A 121 4.00 -5.15 -5.91
CA THR A 121 5.24 -4.76 -5.20
C THR A 121 6.08 -3.73 -5.91
N GLU A 122 5.49 -2.97 -6.84
CA GLU A 122 6.16 -1.86 -7.50
C GLU A 122 5.84 -0.55 -6.78
N LEU A 123 6.87 0.27 -6.54
CA LEU A 123 6.69 1.59 -5.92
C LEU A 123 5.76 2.45 -6.77
N PHE A 124 4.80 3.09 -6.12
CA PHE A 124 4.03 4.16 -6.74
C PHE A 124 4.95 5.33 -7.12
N PRO A 125 4.69 6.04 -8.23
CA PRO A 125 5.50 7.20 -8.63
C PRO A 125 5.62 8.27 -7.54
N GLY A 126 4.49 8.66 -6.93
CA GLY A 126 4.48 9.65 -5.83
C GLY A 126 5.27 9.19 -4.61
N SER A 127 5.04 7.95 -4.17
CA SER A 127 5.79 7.37 -3.03
C SER A 127 7.28 7.22 -3.32
N ARG A 128 7.67 6.86 -4.55
CA ARG A 128 9.06 6.82 -4.97
C ARG A 128 9.71 8.19 -4.83
N ARG A 129 9.04 9.24 -5.35
CA ARG A 129 9.55 10.61 -5.25
C ARG A 129 9.63 11.10 -3.81
N LEU A 130 8.66 10.75 -2.98
CA LEU A 130 8.67 11.06 -1.54
C LEU A 130 9.85 10.39 -0.82
N ILE A 131 10.18 9.15 -1.16
CA ILE A 131 11.35 8.46 -0.58
C ILE A 131 12.66 9.15 -0.99
N GLU A 132 12.73 9.71 -2.20
CA GLU A 132 13.92 10.42 -2.69
C GLU A 132 14.12 11.80 -2.05
N LEU A 133 13.02 12.51 -1.75
CA LEU A 133 13.05 13.92 -1.32
C LEU A 133 12.77 14.16 0.16
N ALA A 134 12.03 13.28 0.84
CA ALA A 134 11.64 13.53 2.23
C ALA A 134 12.87 13.55 3.15
N ASP A 135 12.90 14.53 4.06
CA ASP A 135 13.88 14.57 5.14
C ASP A 135 13.83 13.28 5.97
N ARG A 136 12.62 12.73 6.13
CA ARG A 136 12.36 11.55 6.94
C ARG A 136 11.29 10.66 6.32
N VAL A 137 11.62 9.38 6.14
CA VAL A 137 10.64 8.32 5.83
C VAL A 137 10.39 7.51 7.10
N GLN A 138 9.16 7.53 7.61
CA GLN A 138 8.79 6.85 8.84
C GLN A 138 7.77 5.75 8.56
N VAL A 139 8.09 4.52 8.96
CA VAL A 139 7.12 3.42 8.93
C VAL A 139 6.21 3.53 10.16
N LEU A 140 4.90 3.49 9.96
CA LEU A 140 3.93 3.50 11.06
C LEU A 140 4.18 2.32 12.01
N GLN A 141 4.10 2.59 13.31
CA GLN A 141 4.35 1.60 14.37
C GLN A 141 3.18 0.63 14.57
N VAL A 142 1.97 1.03 14.18
CA VAL A 142 0.80 0.15 14.21
C VAL A 142 0.92 -0.82 13.04
N GLU A 143 1.18 -2.07 13.35
CA GLU A 143 1.39 -3.11 12.34
C GLU A 143 0.04 -3.67 11.89
N ALA A 144 -0.23 -3.59 10.59
CA ALA A 144 -1.27 -4.44 10.01
C ALA A 144 -0.78 -5.90 10.05
N LEU A 145 -1.70 -6.84 10.28
CA LEU A 145 -1.37 -8.25 10.41
C LEU A 145 -1.86 -9.01 9.19
N CYS A 146 -1.01 -9.92 8.70
CA CYS A 146 -1.44 -10.97 7.79
C CYS A 146 -2.38 -11.91 8.52
N TRP A 147 -3.23 -12.65 7.80
CA TRP A 147 -4.09 -13.69 8.38
C TRP A 147 -3.33 -14.73 9.24
N CYS A 148 -2.02 -14.90 9.05
CA CYS A 148 -1.17 -15.78 9.86
C CYS A 148 -0.63 -15.15 11.15
N GLY A 149 -1.06 -13.92 11.49
CA GLY A 149 -0.62 -13.17 12.67
C GLY A 149 0.76 -12.50 12.54
N SER A 150 1.51 -12.78 11.48
CA SER A 150 2.77 -12.06 11.20
C SER A 150 2.50 -10.66 10.64
N ARG A 151 3.43 -9.73 10.87
CA ARG A 151 3.40 -8.38 10.29
C ARG A 151 3.19 -8.42 8.78
N ALA A 152 2.12 -7.75 8.33
CA ALA A 152 1.88 -7.52 6.92
C ALA A 152 2.81 -6.44 6.40
N THR A 153 3.32 -6.66 5.19
CA THR A 153 4.28 -5.76 4.53
C THR A 153 3.92 -5.51 3.07
N HIS A 154 2.96 -6.26 2.53
CA HIS A 154 2.59 -6.24 1.13
C HIS A 154 1.08 -6.03 1.02
N ASN A 155 0.67 -5.23 0.03
CA ASN A 155 -0.72 -5.14 -0.38
C ASN A 155 -0.95 -6.19 -1.48
N ALA A 156 -2.05 -6.92 -1.43
CA ALA A 156 -2.44 -7.90 -2.44
C ALA A 156 -3.81 -7.50 -3.00
N ARG A 157 -3.95 -7.58 -4.33
CA ARG A 157 -5.24 -7.43 -5.00
C ARG A 157 -5.83 -8.81 -5.23
N ILE A 158 -7.08 -8.97 -4.84
CA ILE A 158 -7.83 -10.20 -4.99
C ILE A 158 -8.96 -9.93 -5.99
N VAL A 159 -9.04 -10.72 -7.05
CA VAL A 159 -10.11 -10.66 -8.05
C VAL A 159 -10.81 -12.00 -8.02
N ASP A 160 -12.11 -12.00 -7.71
CA ASP A 160 -12.93 -13.22 -7.61
C ASP A 160 -12.31 -14.28 -6.68
N GLY A 161 -11.74 -13.83 -5.55
CA GLY A 161 -11.11 -14.70 -4.56
C GLY A 161 -9.70 -15.17 -4.89
N VAL A 162 -9.15 -14.82 -6.06
CA VAL A 162 -7.79 -15.18 -6.47
C VAL A 162 -6.86 -13.97 -6.42
N MET A 163 -5.67 -14.15 -5.84
CA MET A 163 -4.66 -13.09 -5.83
C MET A 163 -4.08 -12.86 -7.23
N VAL A 164 -4.13 -11.62 -7.69
CA VAL A 164 -3.55 -11.18 -8.97
C VAL A 164 -2.26 -10.40 -8.73
N VAL A 165 -1.30 -10.51 -9.65
CA VAL A 165 0.00 -9.81 -9.61
C VAL A 165 0.31 -9.06 -10.91
N GLU A 166 -0.68 -8.98 -11.80
CA GLU A 166 -0.62 -8.28 -13.08
C GLU A 166 -1.86 -7.39 -13.24
N GLY A 167 -1.77 -6.39 -14.11
CA GLY A 167 -2.84 -5.42 -14.38
C GLY A 167 -2.48 -3.98 -14.00
N ALA A 168 -3.42 -3.06 -14.23
CA ALA A 168 -3.23 -1.64 -13.99
C ALA A 168 -3.03 -1.34 -12.49
N GLN A 169 -2.05 -0.49 -12.18
CA GLN A 169 -1.64 -0.13 -10.81
C GLN A 169 -2.79 0.51 -10.01
N VAL A 170 -3.54 1.42 -10.63
CA VAL A 170 -4.70 2.09 -10.04
C VAL A 170 -5.96 1.66 -10.76
N VAL A 171 -6.94 1.17 -10.01
CA VAL A 171 -8.32 0.97 -10.47
C VAL A 171 -9.17 1.88 -9.60
N VAL A 172 -9.35 3.13 -10.04
CA VAL A 172 -10.28 4.06 -9.38
C VAL A 172 -11.66 3.71 -9.86
N GLY A 173 -12.54 3.28 -8.94
CA GLY A 173 -13.97 3.61 -8.93
C GLY A 173 -14.82 3.47 -10.20
N ASP A 174 -14.34 2.85 -11.27
CA ASP A 174 -15.12 2.62 -12.47
C ASP A 174 -15.53 1.15 -12.48
N THR A 175 -16.57 0.88 -11.69
CA THR A 175 -17.33 -0.38 -11.67
C THR A 175 -17.94 -0.75 -13.03
N SER A 176 -17.58 -0.06 -14.13
CA SER A 176 -18.14 -0.27 -15.46
C SER A 176 -17.14 -0.68 -16.54
N ALA A 177 -15.82 -0.51 -16.39
CA ALA A 177 -14.90 -0.82 -17.48
C ALA A 177 -13.47 -1.19 -17.01
N ALA A 178 -13.20 -2.49 -16.87
CA ALA A 178 -11.96 -3.16 -17.32
C ALA A 178 -11.61 -4.44 -16.53
N THR A 179 -12.29 -4.75 -15.42
CA THR A 179 -12.12 -6.04 -14.73
C THR A 179 -13.49 -6.63 -14.43
N PRO A 180 -13.96 -7.66 -15.15
CA PRO A 180 -15.10 -8.45 -14.70
C PRO A 180 -14.64 -9.17 -13.41
N GLY A 181 -15.27 -8.86 -12.28
CA GLY A 181 -15.01 -9.55 -11.01
C GLY A 181 -15.08 -8.65 -9.78
N LEU A 182 -15.30 -9.24 -8.61
CA LEU A 182 -15.24 -8.55 -7.33
C LEU A 182 -13.76 -8.27 -6.98
N VAL A 183 -13.37 -6.99 -6.97
CA VAL A 183 -12.01 -6.56 -6.62
C VAL A 183 -11.93 -6.21 -5.13
N GLU A 184 -11.09 -6.94 -4.41
CA GLU A 184 -10.81 -6.75 -2.98
C GLU A 184 -9.30 -6.53 -2.77
N TYR A 185 -8.95 -5.95 -1.63
CA TYR A 185 -7.56 -5.79 -1.22
C TYR A 185 -7.34 -6.44 0.14
N GLU A 186 -6.24 -7.18 0.27
CA GLU A 186 -5.81 -7.82 1.52
C GLU A 186 -4.34 -7.47 1.79
N VAL A 187 -3.96 -7.35 3.06
CA VAL A 187 -2.57 -7.13 3.47
C VAL A 187 -1.93 -8.43 3.92
N LEU A 188 -0.76 -8.75 3.35
CA LEU A 188 -0.08 -10.02 3.56
C LEU A 188 1.36 -9.83 4.05
N CYS A 189 1.88 -10.83 4.75
CA CYS A 189 3.31 -10.93 4.99
C CYS A 189 4.01 -11.32 3.67
N ARG A 190 5.30 -11.01 3.54
CA ARG A 190 6.07 -11.30 2.32
C ARG A 190 5.96 -12.76 1.88
N ARG A 191 5.98 -13.71 2.83
CA ARG A 191 5.88 -15.15 2.54
C ARG A 191 4.56 -15.48 1.82
N HIS A 192 3.43 -15.04 2.36
CA HIS A 192 2.11 -15.35 1.80
C HIS A 192 1.84 -14.59 0.52
N TYR A 193 2.35 -13.36 0.40
CA TYR A 193 2.36 -12.65 -0.88
C TYR A 193 3.09 -13.45 -1.97
N MET A 194 4.34 -13.88 -1.70
CA MET A 194 5.15 -14.63 -2.66
C MET A 194 4.58 -16.01 -3.02
N ARG A 195 3.81 -16.62 -2.11
CA ARG A 195 3.09 -17.88 -2.35
C ARG A 195 1.71 -17.70 -2.99
N ARG A 196 1.28 -16.46 -3.22
CA ARG A 196 -0.08 -16.12 -3.70
C ARG A 196 -1.18 -16.70 -2.81
N MET A 197 -0.94 -16.72 -1.50
CA MET A 197 -1.82 -17.31 -0.51
C MET A 197 -2.58 -16.23 0.28
N ASN A 198 -3.82 -15.98 -0.12
CA ASN A 198 -4.72 -15.09 0.60
C ASN A 198 -5.49 -15.83 1.71
N SER A 199 -6.20 -15.07 2.56
CA SER A 199 -6.99 -15.63 3.67
C SER A 199 -8.03 -16.66 3.23
N ARG A 200 -8.76 -16.41 2.12
CA ARG A 200 -9.77 -17.33 1.60
C ARG A 200 -9.19 -18.65 1.12
N ALA A 201 -8.08 -18.61 0.38
CA ALA A 201 -7.38 -19.80 -0.07
C ALA A 201 -6.83 -20.61 1.12
N ALA A 202 -6.33 -19.93 2.15
CA ALA A 202 -5.89 -20.59 3.39
C ALA A 202 -7.06 -21.26 4.13
N GLN A 203 -8.23 -20.61 4.20
CA GLN A 203 -9.44 -21.17 4.81
C GLN A 203 -9.98 -22.38 4.04
N ALA A 204 -9.95 -22.35 2.71
CA ALA A 204 -10.42 -23.46 1.88
C ALA A 204 -9.61 -24.76 2.09
N ILE A 205 -8.35 -24.63 2.49
CA ILE A 205 -7.43 -25.75 2.76
C ILE A 205 -7.42 -26.13 4.25
N ALA A 206 -7.92 -25.25 5.13
CA ALA A 206 -7.94 -25.47 6.56
C ALA A 206 -8.84 -26.66 6.93
N THR A 207 -8.29 -27.63 7.67
CA THR A 207 -9.02 -28.83 8.11
C THR A 207 -10.03 -28.52 9.22
N SER A 208 -9.96 -27.34 9.85
CA SER A 208 -10.95 -26.86 10.82
C SER A 208 -11.16 -25.35 10.69
N THR A 209 -12.36 -24.87 11.03
CA THR A 209 -12.71 -23.44 11.09
C THR A 209 -12.02 -22.69 12.23
N ASP A 210 -11.57 -23.40 13.27
CA ASP A 210 -10.93 -22.81 14.46
C ASP A 210 -9.40 -22.68 14.31
N THR A 211 -8.82 -23.33 13.31
CA THR A 211 -7.37 -23.31 13.06
C THR A 211 -7.07 -23.08 11.60
N LEU A 212 -6.70 -21.84 11.26
CA LEU A 212 -5.95 -21.62 10.02
C LEU A 212 -4.64 -22.43 10.09
N PRO A 213 -4.15 -22.98 8.98
CA PRO A 213 -2.86 -23.67 8.95
C PRO A 213 -1.74 -22.64 9.17
N ILE A 214 -1.46 -22.34 10.44
CA ILE A 214 -0.40 -21.43 10.90
C ILE A 214 0.97 -22.12 10.75
N GLU A 215 1.00 -23.46 10.66
CA GLU A 215 2.24 -24.20 10.42
C GLU A 215 2.85 -23.82 9.07
N LEU A 216 4.04 -23.22 9.18
CA LEU A 216 4.79 -22.56 8.13
C LEU A 216 4.93 -23.47 6.89
N ASP A 217 5.17 -24.77 7.06
CA ASP A 217 5.46 -25.69 5.95
C ASP A 217 4.22 -26.27 5.26
N ILE A 218 3.01 -25.98 5.76
CA ILE A 218 1.75 -26.55 5.25
C ILE A 218 1.02 -25.64 4.26
N CYS A 219 1.40 -24.36 4.15
CA CYS A 219 0.82 -23.48 3.13
C CYS A 219 1.26 -23.89 1.72
N ALA A 220 0.58 -24.89 1.17
CA ALA A 220 0.71 -25.39 -0.18
C ALA A 220 0.39 -24.26 -1.15
N VAL A 221 1.22 -24.06 -2.17
CA VAL A 221 0.92 -23.07 -3.21
C VAL A 221 -0.40 -23.48 -3.88
N PRO A 222 -1.43 -22.62 -3.96
CA PRO A 222 -2.66 -22.96 -4.66
C PRO A 222 -2.32 -23.34 -6.11
N ALA A 223 -2.88 -24.44 -6.59
CA ALA A 223 -2.70 -24.84 -7.99
C ALA A 223 -3.17 -23.68 -8.90
N SER A 224 -2.33 -23.31 -9.87
CA SER A 224 -2.69 -22.25 -10.81
C SER A 224 -3.95 -22.65 -11.60
N PRO A 225 -4.94 -21.77 -11.76
CA PRO A 225 -6.12 -22.06 -12.57
C PRO A 225 -5.67 -22.14 -14.05
N GLY A 226 -5.38 -23.37 -14.51
CA GLY A 226 -4.92 -23.63 -15.88
C GLY A 226 -3.87 -24.75 -16.04
N GLY A 227 -3.30 -25.28 -14.95
CA GLY A 227 -2.35 -26.39 -15.03
C GLY A 227 -3.03 -27.75 -15.07
N GLY A 228 -3.36 -28.24 -16.26
CA GLY A 228 -3.75 -29.65 -16.45
C GLY A 228 -2.67 -30.58 -15.91
N ALA A 229 -3.08 -31.57 -15.11
CA ALA A 229 -2.19 -32.58 -14.56
C ALA A 229 -1.50 -33.34 -15.69
N VAL A 230 -0.20 -33.12 -15.87
CA VAL A 230 0.65 -34.06 -16.62
C VAL A 230 1.05 -35.14 -15.63
N ALA A 231 0.34 -36.27 -15.69
CA ALA A 231 0.69 -37.47 -14.98
C ALA A 231 2.10 -37.91 -15.41
N ALA A 232 3.05 -37.92 -14.47
CA ALA A 232 4.32 -38.61 -14.65
C ALA A 232 4.04 -40.12 -14.58
N SER A 233 3.85 -40.75 -15.74
CA SER A 233 3.89 -42.21 -15.88
C SER A 233 5.32 -42.69 -15.61
N GLY A 234 5.45 -43.59 -14.65
CA GLY A 234 6.72 -44.23 -14.31
C GLY A 234 7.33 -44.99 -15.49
N ALA A 235 8.64 -44.84 -15.65
CA ALA A 235 9.47 -45.79 -16.35
C ALA A 235 10.31 -46.50 -15.29
N GLU A 236 10.18 -47.83 -15.25
CA GLU A 236 10.95 -48.72 -14.40
C GLU A 236 12.43 -48.69 -14.86
N ASP A 237 13.33 -48.36 -13.93
CA ASP A 237 14.77 -48.47 -14.13
C ASP A 237 15.17 -49.95 -14.07
N ASP A 238 15.52 -50.49 -15.24
CA ASP A 238 16.12 -51.82 -15.37
C ASP A 238 17.61 -51.76 -14.98
N VAL A 239 17.93 -52.52 -13.93
CA VAL A 239 19.26 -52.67 -13.35
C VAL A 239 20.08 -53.66 -14.18
N VAL A 240 21.28 -53.27 -14.63
CA VAL A 240 22.34 -54.21 -15.05
C VAL A 240 23.70 -53.75 -14.50
N PRO A 241 24.53 -54.64 -13.92
CA PRO A 241 25.58 -54.25 -12.98
C PRO A 241 26.93 -53.96 -13.64
N ALA A 242 27.75 -53.22 -12.91
CA ALA A 242 29.15 -52.98 -13.18
C ALA A 242 30.03 -54.25 -13.01
N GLY A 243 30.93 -54.44 -13.96
CA GLY A 243 32.11 -55.31 -13.93
C GLY A 243 32.84 -55.08 -15.27
N ASP A 244 34.16 -55.02 -15.39
CA ASP A 244 35.27 -55.21 -14.48
C ASP A 244 36.49 -54.49 -15.13
N LEU A 245 37.55 -54.33 -14.34
CA LEU A 245 38.81 -53.63 -14.59
C LEU A 245 39.65 -54.20 -15.75
N GLY A 246 40.57 -53.37 -16.28
CA GLY A 246 41.92 -53.86 -16.62
C GLY A 246 42.49 -53.53 -18.01
N SER A 247 43.38 -52.53 -18.04
CA SER A 247 44.70 -52.52 -18.72
C SER A 247 44.87 -53.12 -20.13
N ALA A 248 45.15 -52.24 -21.10
CA ALA A 248 46.43 -52.19 -21.86
C ALA A 248 46.48 -50.88 -22.67
#